data_AF-A0A317U605-F1
#
_entry.id   AF-A0A317U605-F1
#
_cell.length_a   1.000
_cell.length_b   1.000
_cell.length_c   1.000
_cell.angle_alpha   90.00
_cell.angle_beta   90.00
_cell.angle_gamma   90.00
#
_symmetry.space_group_name_H-M   'P 1'
#
loop_
_entity.id
_entity.type
_entity.pdbx_description
1 polymer ?
#
loop_
_entity_poly.entity_id
_entity_poly.type
_entity_poly.pdbx_seq_one_letter_code
_entity_poly.pdbx_strand_id
1 'polypeptide(L)'
;MIYKVVFFGKSGSGKTQIIRRAAGLSDFKLNSPRTIGADFLARKIDSSSSVSLWDTAGDERYKLLSQVFYKGATAGVFCIDLTEEINEQEIIESIAEYRQYVPNAPIICVGTKSDSPKADKTALDKIKSRALFADFITTSACTGDNGEALFKIICKHCGAKLFLSWNEAVATLQKSLKEISSNKSVLINEKLTTLSEVILAKTDDPSVNPKVKAKAIEDFTNQCKAILEDERSDAYKAVLSVAAAAIVLTVTAIIGFSIGVACSWWTGPGAFFAGLASGYTAAVAVASSSTVLGAVAGGVTAYGLFKPSKELYAINEFAETVSTFDPS
;
A
#
# COMPACT_ATOMS: atom_id res chain seq x y z
N MET A 1 -12.50 13.05 10.50
CA MET A 1 -12.40 13.52 11.90
C MET A 1 -11.13 14.33 12.08
N ILE A 2 -11.07 15.24 13.05
CA ILE A 2 -9.84 16.01 13.33
C ILE A 2 -9.20 15.45 14.58
N TYR A 3 -8.01 14.88 14.44
CA TYR A 3 -7.20 14.41 15.56
C TYR A 3 -6.28 15.53 16.02
N LYS A 4 -6.32 15.85 17.31
CA LYS A 4 -5.48 16.90 17.89
C LYS A 4 -4.25 16.28 18.51
N VAL A 5 -3.07 16.65 18.04
CA VAL A 5 -1.80 16.12 18.52
C VAL A 5 -0.96 17.27 19.02
N VAL A 6 -0.56 17.22 20.28
CA VAL A 6 0.18 18.32 20.91
C VAL A 6 1.63 17.94 21.10
N PHE A 7 2.53 18.79 20.63
CA PHE A 7 3.97 18.67 20.82
C PHE A 7 4.38 19.49 22.02
N PHE A 8 5.06 18.87 22.98
CA PHE A 8 5.52 19.50 24.22
C PHE A 8 6.92 19.00 24.61
N GLY A 9 7.54 19.70 25.56
CA GLY A 9 8.93 19.47 25.99
C GLY A 9 9.74 20.77 26.04
N LYS A 10 11.00 20.65 26.47
CA LYS A 10 11.90 21.77 26.75
C LYS A 10 12.04 22.78 25.60
N SER A 11 12.22 24.05 25.90
CA SER A 11 12.53 25.08 24.89
C SER A 11 13.79 24.70 24.11
N GLY A 12 13.80 24.91 22.80
CA GLY A 12 14.96 24.57 21.96
C GLY A 12 15.10 23.10 21.55
N SER A 13 14.21 22.20 22.02
CA SER A 13 14.22 20.78 21.62
C SER A 13 13.79 20.51 20.17
N GLY A 14 13.43 21.54 19.40
CA GLY A 14 13.13 21.39 17.97
C GLY A 14 11.68 21.05 17.62
N LYS A 15 10.72 21.20 18.55
CA LYS A 15 9.26 20.99 18.35
C LYS A 15 8.74 21.62 17.05
N THR A 16 8.93 22.92 16.85
CA THR A 16 8.47 23.63 15.66
C THR A 16 9.01 23.00 14.37
N GLN A 17 10.30 22.68 14.33
CA GLN A 17 10.94 22.14 13.13
C GLN A 17 10.46 20.72 12.83
N ILE A 18 10.27 19.89 13.86
CA ILE A 18 9.77 18.53 13.65
C ILE A 18 8.30 18.50 13.25
N ILE A 19 7.48 19.42 13.77
CA ILE A 19 6.08 19.58 13.36
C ILE A 19 6.00 19.93 11.88
N ARG A 20 6.86 20.83 11.38
CA ARG A 20 6.93 21.14 9.94
C ARG A 20 7.27 19.91 9.11
N ARG A 21 8.27 19.12 9.53
CA ARG A 21 8.63 17.86 8.85
C ARG A 21 7.49 16.83 8.88
N ALA A 22 6.85 16.65 10.04
CA ALA A 22 5.71 15.76 10.19
C ALA A 22 4.48 16.25 9.38
N ALA A 23 4.37 17.55 9.12
CA ALA A 23 3.38 18.15 8.23
C ALA A 23 3.72 17.98 6.73
N GLY A 24 4.88 17.39 6.39
CA GLY A 24 5.32 17.20 5.00
C GLY A 24 6.04 18.40 4.39
N LEU A 25 6.36 19.42 5.19
CA LEU A 25 7.11 20.59 4.72
C LEU A 25 8.62 20.27 4.73
N SER A 26 9.30 20.57 3.63
CA SER A 26 10.73 20.31 3.47
C SER A 26 11.62 21.48 3.92
N ASP A 27 11.04 22.58 4.38
CA ASP A 27 11.78 23.80 4.71
C ASP A 27 12.28 23.80 6.15
N PHE A 28 13.57 23.50 6.30
CA PHE A 28 14.27 23.63 7.57
C PHE A 28 14.78 25.06 7.75
N LYS A 29 14.47 25.67 8.90
CA LYS A 29 14.99 26.98 9.28
C LYS A 29 15.83 26.85 10.54
N LEU A 30 17.14 27.00 10.39
CA LEU A 30 18.12 26.92 11.49
C LEU A 30 17.84 27.97 12.59
N ASN A 31 17.38 29.17 12.19
CA ASN A 31 17.09 30.29 13.10
C ASN A 31 15.58 30.55 13.20
N SER A 32 14.84 29.56 13.70
CA SER A 32 13.42 29.75 14.00
C SER A 32 13.24 30.66 15.23
N PRO A 33 12.39 31.70 15.17
CA PRO A 33 12.07 32.50 16.36
C PRO A 33 11.43 31.61 17.43
N ARG A 34 11.60 31.98 18.70
CA ARG A 34 10.97 31.26 19.83
C ARG A 34 9.44 31.35 19.70
N THR A 35 8.76 30.24 19.90
CA THR A 35 7.29 30.20 19.94
C THR A 35 6.80 30.87 21.23
N ILE A 36 6.12 32.01 21.11
CA ILE A 36 5.55 32.78 22.24
C ILE A 36 4.12 32.32 22.58
N GLY A 37 3.43 31.67 21.62
CA GLY A 37 2.07 31.15 21.77
C GLY A 37 1.94 29.69 21.33
N ALA A 38 0.82 29.34 20.71
CA ALA A 38 0.66 28.08 20.00
C ALA A 38 0.35 28.34 18.53
N ASP A 39 0.96 27.53 17.68
CA ASP A 39 0.67 27.46 16.24
C ASP A 39 0.24 26.04 15.91
N PHE A 40 -0.52 25.85 14.84
CA PHE A 40 -0.90 24.51 14.41
C PHE A 40 -0.78 24.34 12.91
N LEU A 41 -0.27 23.16 12.53
CA LEU A 41 -0.27 22.71 11.15
C LEU A 41 -1.23 21.55 11.00
N ALA A 42 -2.11 21.61 10.00
CA ALA A 42 -3.00 20.51 9.68
C ALA A 42 -2.40 19.69 8.53
N ARG A 43 -2.24 18.38 8.74
CA ARG A 43 -1.92 17.42 7.67
C ARG A 43 -3.11 16.51 7.46
N LYS A 44 -3.62 16.48 6.22
CA LYS A 44 -4.69 15.54 5.85
C LYS A 44 -4.14 14.12 5.90
N ILE A 45 -4.90 13.25 6.55
CA ILE A 45 -4.69 11.81 6.54
C ILE A 45 -5.45 11.24 5.33
N ASP A 46 -6.72 11.64 5.20
CA ASP A 46 -7.63 11.25 4.11
C ASP A 46 -8.60 12.39 3.77
N SER A 47 -9.58 12.12 2.89
CA SER A 47 -10.62 13.06 2.44
C SER A 47 -11.48 13.62 3.59
N SER A 48 -11.63 12.86 4.66
CA SER A 48 -12.51 13.11 5.80
C SER A 48 -11.77 13.42 7.10
N SER A 49 -10.49 13.07 7.20
CA SER A 49 -9.70 13.09 8.43
C SER A 49 -8.37 13.81 8.29
N SER A 50 -8.02 14.56 9.32
CA SER A 50 -6.78 15.32 9.40
C SER A 50 -6.19 15.25 10.80
N VAL A 51 -4.87 15.29 10.89
CA VAL A 51 -4.16 15.55 12.13
C VAL A 51 -3.87 17.05 12.20
N SER A 52 -4.28 17.68 13.30
CA SER A 52 -3.79 18.99 13.69
C SER A 52 -2.59 18.80 14.63
N LEU A 53 -1.42 19.22 14.18
CA LEU A 53 -0.15 19.18 14.90
C LEU A 53 0.03 20.53 15.59
N TRP A 54 -0.09 20.57 16.91
CA TRP A 54 -0.02 21.77 17.71
C TRP A 54 1.39 21.98 18.27
N ASP A 55 2.02 23.07 17.88
CA ASP A 55 3.29 23.55 18.45
C ASP A 55 2.99 24.35 19.71
N THR A 56 3.58 23.96 20.83
CA THR A 56 3.43 24.69 22.09
C THR A 56 4.75 25.31 22.51
N ALA A 57 4.68 26.47 23.14
CA ALA A 57 5.85 27.11 23.72
C ALA A 57 6.47 26.19 24.78
N GLY A 58 7.76 25.87 24.61
CA GLY A 58 8.54 25.11 25.60
C GLY A 58 9.27 26.00 26.62
N ASP A 59 9.12 27.32 26.53
CA ASP A 59 9.72 28.27 27.46
C ASP A 59 8.86 28.35 28.73
N GLU A 60 9.48 28.19 29.89
CA GLU A 60 8.79 28.14 31.18
C GLU A 60 7.94 29.39 31.44
N ARG A 61 8.34 30.54 30.90
CA ARG A 61 7.60 31.80 31.02
C ARG A 61 6.21 31.75 30.37
N TYR A 62 6.00 30.83 29.43
CA TYR A 62 4.73 30.60 28.74
C TYR A 62 4.09 29.25 29.09
N LYS A 63 4.60 28.55 30.11
CA LYS A 63 4.15 27.21 30.51
C LYS A 63 2.66 27.13 30.81
N LEU A 64 2.12 28.11 31.54
CA LEU A 64 0.67 28.22 31.82
C LEU A 64 -0.15 28.39 30.53
N LEU A 65 0.38 29.12 29.54
CA LEU A 65 -0.27 29.29 28.25
C LEU A 65 -0.27 27.99 27.44
N SER A 66 0.84 27.25 27.44
CA SER A 66 0.97 25.95 26.79
C SER A 66 -0.02 24.91 27.32
N GLN A 67 -0.25 24.90 28.64
CA GLN A 67 -1.17 23.96 29.29
C GLN A 67 -2.63 24.10 28.83
N VAL A 68 -3.08 25.32 28.47
CA VAL A 68 -4.43 25.54 27.92
C VAL A 68 -4.64 24.75 26.63
N PHE A 69 -3.58 24.60 25.82
CA PHE A 69 -3.64 23.90 24.54
C PHE A 69 -3.61 22.38 24.67
N TYR A 70 -3.31 21.82 25.85
CA TYR A 70 -3.31 20.36 26.06
C TYR A 70 -4.73 19.78 26.03
N LYS A 71 -5.73 20.56 26.45
CA LYS A 71 -7.13 20.12 26.48
C LYS A 71 -7.62 19.63 25.12
N GLY A 72 -8.27 18.46 25.13
CA GLY A 72 -8.84 17.83 23.94
C GLY A 72 -7.80 17.24 22.98
N ALA A 73 -6.54 17.06 23.40
CA ALA A 73 -5.57 16.34 22.60
C ALA A 73 -5.92 14.84 22.54
N THR A 74 -5.87 14.27 21.34
CA THR A 74 -5.97 12.83 21.08
C THR A 74 -4.67 12.11 21.44
N ALA A 75 -3.52 12.74 21.17
CA ALA A 75 -2.21 12.21 21.49
C ALA A 75 -1.21 13.32 21.86
N GLY A 76 -0.18 12.95 22.60
CA GLY A 76 0.94 13.82 22.96
C GLY A 76 2.23 13.38 22.28
N VAL A 77 3.06 14.33 21.88
CA VAL A 77 4.41 14.08 21.38
C VAL A 77 5.40 14.83 22.26
N PHE A 78 6.23 14.08 22.97
CA PHE A 78 7.24 14.64 23.85
C PHE A 78 8.58 14.71 23.13
N CYS A 79 9.11 15.91 22.93
CA CYS A 79 10.35 16.12 22.18
C CYS A 79 11.55 16.32 23.12
N ILE A 80 12.55 15.47 22.96
CA ILE A 80 13.82 15.49 23.70
C ILE A 80 14.95 15.86 22.73
N ASP A 81 15.79 16.80 23.12
CA ASP A 81 17.03 17.08 22.41
C ASP A 81 18.08 16.01 22.74
N LEU A 82 18.52 15.24 21.74
CA LEU A 82 19.55 14.21 21.96
C LEU A 82 20.96 14.77 22.17
N THR A 83 21.18 16.07 21.93
CA THR A 83 22.47 16.73 22.11
C THR A 83 22.69 17.27 23.52
N GLU A 84 21.63 17.32 24.33
CA GLU A 84 21.67 17.76 25.72
C GLU A 84 21.56 16.56 26.66
N GLU A 85 22.07 16.71 27.88
CA GLU A 85 21.89 15.71 28.92
C GLU A 85 20.41 15.60 29.31
N ILE A 86 19.92 14.37 29.32
CA ILE A 86 18.53 14.07 29.68
C ILE A 86 18.36 14.16 31.20
N ASN A 87 17.55 15.12 31.65
CA ASN A 87 17.10 15.18 33.03
C ASN A 87 15.80 14.38 33.20
N GLU A 88 15.90 13.20 33.81
CA GLU A 88 14.74 12.31 33.98
C GLU A 88 13.64 12.93 34.85
N GLN A 89 14.01 13.71 35.88
CA GLN A 89 13.05 14.32 36.78
C GLN A 89 12.18 15.36 36.05
N GLU A 90 12.80 16.19 35.21
CA GLU A 90 12.11 17.19 34.37
C GLU A 90 11.12 16.52 33.40
N ILE A 91 11.48 15.35 32.88
CA ILE A 91 10.61 14.57 31.99
C ILE A 91 9.38 14.07 32.74
N ILE A 92 9.57 13.48 33.92
CA ILE A 92 8.45 12.96 34.74
C ILE A 92 7.48 14.09 35.09
N GLU A 93 8.00 15.24 35.51
CA GLU A 93 7.20 16.41 35.85
C GLU A 93 6.42 16.92 34.63
N SER A 94 7.09 17.04 33.48
CA SER A 94 6.46 17.46 32.22
C SER A 94 5.35 16.52 31.77
N ILE A 95 5.54 15.21 31.94
CA ILE A 95 4.53 14.19 31.62
C ILE A 95 3.37 14.27 32.61
N ALA A 96 3.65 14.37 33.91
CA ALA A 96 2.64 14.49 34.94
C ALA A 96 1.74 15.71 34.70
N GLU A 97 2.32 16.84 34.32
CA GLU A 97 1.58 18.03 33.93
C GLU A 97 0.69 17.81 32.70
N TYR A 98 1.22 17.20 31.63
CA TYR A 98 0.41 16.88 30.46
C TYR A 98 -0.77 15.94 30.82
N ARG A 99 -0.51 14.94 31.67
CA ARG A 99 -1.50 13.97 32.15
C ARG A 99 -2.61 14.60 32.99
N GLN A 100 -2.38 15.73 33.66
CA GLN A 100 -3.44 16.47 34.38
C GLN A 100 -4.56 16.93 33.44
N TYR A 101 -4.23 17.26 32.19
CA TYR A 101 -5.21 17.70 31.20
C TYR A 101 -5.70 16.56 30.31
N VAL A 102 -4.85 15.56 30.07
CA VAL A 102 -5.13 14.44 29.15
C VAL A 102 -4.65 13.12 29.75
N PRO A 103 -5.37 12.54 30.72
CA PRO A 103 -4.89 11.41 31.52
C PRO A 103 -4.64 10.15 30.69
N ASN A 104 -5.47 9.88 29.67
CA ASN A 104 -5.44 8.61 28.93
C ASN A 104 -4.80 8.70 27.54
N ALA A 105 -4.37 9.87 27.07
CA ALA A 105 -3.85 9.99 25.71
C ALA A 105 -2.48 9.30 25.55
N PRO A 106 -2.22 8.58 24.46
CA PRO A 106 -0.89 8.04 24.20
C PRO A 106 0.13 9.18 24.07
N ILE A 107 1.29 9.01 24.69
CA ILE A 107 2.42 9.95 24.58
C ILE A 107 3.54 9.24 23.83
N ILE A 108 3.99 9.84 22.73
CA ILE A 108 5.10 9.34 21.91
C ILE A 108 6.35 10.13 22.28
N CYS A 109 7.44 9.44 22.60
CA CYS A 109 8.72 10.07 22.88
C CYS A 109 9.53 10.23 21.59
N VAL A 110 10.00 11.44 21.33
CA VAL A 110 10.75 11.76 20.11
C VAL A 110 12.11 12.36 20.45
N GLY A 111 13.17 11.64 20.12
CA GLY A 111 14.53 12.18 20.16
C GLY A 111 14.78 13.01 18.90
N THR A 112 15.05 14.30 19.05
CA THR A 112 15.34 15.23 17.96
C THR A 112 16.85 15.44 17.79
N LYS A 113 17.23 16.11 16.70
CA LYS A 113 18.63 16.45 16.37
C LYS A 113 19.57 15.23 16.27
N SER A 114 19.04 14.09 15.86
CA SER A 114 19.81 12.83 15.71
C SER A 114 20.91 12.87 14.64
N ASP A 115 20.95 13.94 13.84
CA ASP A 115 22.01 14.28 12.88
C ASP A 115 23.27 14.83 13.54
N SER A 116 23.17 15.36 14.77
CA SER A 116 24.31 15.94 15.46
C SER A 116 25.29 14.85 15.91
N PRO A 117 26.62 15.05 15.77
CA PRO A 117 27.62 14.12 16.28
C PRO A 117 27.61 14.01 17.81
N LYS A 118 27.00 14.98 18.50
CA LYS A 118 26.80 14.97 19.96
C LYS A 118 25.54 14.23 20.40
N ALA A 119 24.74 13.70 19.46
CA ALA A 119 23.47 13.06 19.78
C ALA A 119 23.69 11.71 20.48
N ASP A 120 23.26 11.60 21.74
CA ASP A 120 23.25 10.32 22.46
C ASP A 120 21.92 9.59 22.24
N LYS A 121 21.92 8.64 21.30
CA LYS A 121 20.73 7.81 21.02
C LYS A 121 20.43 6.81 22.15
N THR A 122 21.42 6.45 22.97
CA THR A 122 21.25 5.50 24.09
C THR A 122 20.52 6.13 25.27
N ALA A 123 20.47 7.47 25.33
CA ALA A 123 19.77 8.20 26.37
C ALA A 123 18.25 7.89 26.39
N LEU A 124 17.65 7.60 25.22
CA LEU A 124 16.25 7.15 25.14
C LEU A 124 16.03 5.78 25.79
N ASP A 125 17.02 4.88 25.75
CA ASP A 125 16.88 3.53 26.30
C ASP A 125 16.75 3.54 27.83
N LYS A 126 17.37 4.52 28.50
CA LYS A 126 17.20 4.75 29.95
C LYS A 126 15.74 5.03 30.30
N ILE A 127 15.09 5.87 29.49
CA ILE A 127 13.69 6.29 29.70
C ILE A 127 12.69 5.19 29.31
N LYS A 128 13.02 4.35 28.32
CA LYS A 128 12.15 3.23 27.88
C LYS A 128 11.74 2.31 29.04
N SER A 129 12.62 2.13 30.02
CA SER A 129 12.38 1.28 31.20
C SER A 129 11.19 1.71 32.08
N ARG A 130 10.78 2.99 32.03
CA ARG A 130 9.76 3.57 32.92
C ARG A 130 8.32 3.41 32.43
N ALA A 131 8.10 2.86 31.23
CA ALA A 131 6.78 2.65 30.63
C ALA A 131 5.89 3.92 30.57
N LEU A 132 6.51 5.12 30.51
CA LEU A 132 5.80 6.41 30.46
C LEU A 132 5.23 6.76 29.07
N PHE A 133 5.76 6.09 28.05
CA PHE A 133 5.52 6.40 26.64
C PHE A 133 4.98 5.17 25.90
N ALA A 134 4.14 5.44 24.91
CA ALA A 134 3.55 4.41 24.06
C ALA A 134 4.49 3.95 22.95
N ASP A 135 5.33 4.85 22.43
CA ASP A 135 6.30 4.55 21.36
C ASP A 135 7.49 5.53 21.42
N PHE A 136 8.59 5.16 20.77
CA PHE A 136 9.85 5.92 20.75
C PHE A 136 10.40 6.01 19.33
N ILE A 137 10.82 7.20 18.93
CA ILE A 137 11.47 7.39 17.63
C ILE A 137 12.55 8.47 17.69
N THR A 138 13.68 8.23 17.01
CA THR A 138 14.70 9.25 16.78
C THR A 138 14.50 9.91 15.43
N THR A 139 14.65 11.22 15.36
CA THR A 139 14.32 12.03 14.18
C THR A 139 15.36 13.12 13.98
N SER A 140 15.50 13.59 12.74
CA SER A 140 16.26 14.79 12.45
C SER A 140 15.42 15.72 11.59
N ALA A 141 15.18 16.93 12.11
CA ALA A 141 14.54 17.96 11.32
C ALA A 141 15.48 18.58 10.26
N CYS A 142 16.79 18.44 10.43
CA CYS A 142 17.78 18.97 9.47
C CYS A 142 17.83 18.08 8.23
N THR A 143 18.08 16.78 8.40
CA THR A 143 18.14 15.81 7.28
C THR A 143 16.76 15.40 6.78
N GLY A 144 15.73 15.55 7.62
CA GLY A 144 14.38 15.03 7.35
C GLY A 144 14.21 13.56 7.76
N ASP A 145 15.23 12.95 8.38
CA ASP A 145 15.18 11.56 8.80
C ASP A 145 14.04 11.31 9.78
N ASN A 146 13.26 10.26 9.48
CA ASN A 146 12.15 9.77 10.28
C ASN A 146 10.98 10.75 10.50
N GLY A 147 10.91 11.87 9.77
CA GLY A 147 9.75 12.79 9.84
C GLY A 147 8.44 12.12 9.41
N GLU A 148 8.46 11.36 8.32
CA GLU A 148 7.30 10.61 7.83
C GLU A 148 6.96 9.42 8.73
N ALA A 149 7.99 8.74 9.27
CA ALA A 149 7.80 7.64 10.19
C ALA A 149 7.11 8.10 11.49
N LEU A 150 7.49 9.27 12.02
CA LEU A 150 6.83 9.89 13.16
C LEU A 150 5.34 10.16 12.86
N PHE A 151 5.03 10.71 11.68
CA PHE A 151 3.64 10.97 11.30
C PHE A 151 2.80 9.69 11.26
N LYS A 152 3.35 8.58 10.77
CA LYS A 152 2.69 7.27 10.79
C LYS A 152 2.44 6.75 12.22
N ILE A 153 3.42 6.88 13.12
CA ILE A 153 3.25 6.50 14.53
C ILE A 153 2.15 7.33 15.19
N ILE A 154 2.12 8.65 14.93
CA ILE A 154 1.06 9.53 15.43
C ILE A 154 -0.32 9.04 14.97
N CYS A 155 -0.47 8.76 13.66
CA CYS A 155 -1.72 8.24 13.12
C CYS A 155 -2.14 6.92 13.78
N LYS A 156 -1.18 6.03 14.07
CA LYS A 156 -1.41 4.72 14.70
C LYS A 156 -2.01 4.89 16.09
N HIS A 157 -1.48 5.82 16.87
CA HIS A 157 -1.93 6.09 18.23
C HIS A 157 -3.19 6.97 18.30
N CYS A 158 -3.46 7.80 17.30
CA CYS A 158 -4.69 8.58 17.22
C CYS A 158 -5.95 7.76 16.87
N GLY A 159 -5.86 6.43 16.82
CA GLY A 159 -7.00 5.57 16.48
C GLY A 159 -7.28 5.52 14.97
N ALA A 160 -6.42 6.11 14.13
CA ALA A 160 -6.45 5.89 12.68
C ALA A 160 -5.88 4.52 12.30
N LYS A 161 -6.03 3.50 13.16
CA LYS A 161 -5.57 2.12 12.96
C LYS A 161 -6.20 1.53 11.71
N LEU A 162 -7.51 1.72 11.56
CA LEU A 162 -8.27 1.32 10.37
C LEU A 162 -7.68 1.95 9.09
N PHE A 163 -7.38 3.25 9.14
CA PHE A 163 -6.85 3.97 7.99
C PHE A 163 -5.40 3.60 7.64
N LEU A 164 -4.56 3.36 8.65
CA LEU A 164 -3.18 2.94 8.42
C LEU A 164 -3.09 1.53 7.88
N SER A 165 -3.85 0.60 8.46
CA SER A 165 -3.95 -0.76 7.95
C SER A 165 -4.54 -0.78 6.54
N TRP A 166 -5.53 0.09 6.25
CA TRP A 166 -6.03 0.31 4.90
C TRP A 166 -4.95 0.79 3.93
N ASN A 167 -4.18 1.82 4.29
CA ASN A 167 -3.12 2.34 3.43
C ASN A 167 -1.97 1.35 3.21
N GLU A 168 -1.59 0.57 4.21
CA GLU A 168 -0.59 -0.47 4.08
C GLU A 168 -1.07 -1.61 3.16
N ALA A 169 -2.34 -2.01 3.31
CA ALA A 169 -2.98 -2.98 2.43
C ALA A 169 -3.07 -2.46 0.98
N VAL A 170 -3.48 -1.20 0.79
CA VAL A 170 -3.55 -0.55 -0.54
C VAL A 170 -2.16 -0.41 -1.16
N ALA A 171 -1.14 -0.03 -0.39
CA ALA A 171 0.23 0.09 -0.91
C ALA A 171 0.80 -1.27 -1.35
N THR A 172 0.50 -2.33 -0.61
CA THR A 172 0.89 -3.71 -0.94
C THR A 172 0.20 -4.20 -2.20
N LEU A 173 -1.11 -3.92 -2.32
CA LEU A 173 -1.90 -4.21 -3.50
C LEU A 173 -1.35 -3.44 -4.71
N GLN A 174 -1.16 -2.13 -4.61
CA GLN A 174 -0.62 -1.28 -5.68
C GLN A 174 0.76 -1.73 -6.13
N LYS A 175 1.63 -2.18 -5.22
CA LYS A 175 2.94 -2.75 -5.58
C LYS A 175 2.78 -4.00 -6.46
N SER A 176 1.81 -4.86 -6.15
CA SER A 176 1.51 -6.08 -6.91
C SER A 176 0.82 -5.77 -8.24
N LEU A 177 0.05 -4.69 -8.32
CA LEU A 177 -0.64 -4.24 -9.54
C LEU A 177 0.26 -3.47 -10.53
N LYS A 178 1.48 -3.07 -10.13
CA LYS A 178 2.42 -2.34 -11.01
C LYS A 178 2.84 -3.13 -12.26
N GLU A 179 2.72 -4.45 -12.23
CA GLU A 179 3.09 -5.33 -13.35
C GLU A 179 1.94 -5.46 -14.40
N ILE A 180 0.77 -4.86 -14.15
CA ILE A 180 -0.42 -4.94 -15.01
C ILE A 180 -0.48 -3.76 -16.00
N SER A 181 -1.15 -3.96 -17.14
CA SER A 181 -1.55 -2.92 -18.10
C SER A 181 -2.14 -1.66 -17.41
N SER A 182 -1.66 -0.48 -17.82
CA SER A 182 -2.00 0.81 -17.22
C SER A 182 -3.51 1.07 -17.15
N ASN A 183 -4.27 0.66 -18.16
CA ASN A 183 -5.72 0.91 -18.22
C ASN A 183 -6.51 0.15 -17.13
N LYS A 184 -6.08 -1.06 -16.77
CA LYS A 184 -6.74 -1.88 -15.74
C LYS A 184 -6.39 -1.44 -14.34
N SER A 185 -5.15 -1.01 -14.12
CA SER A 185 -4.74 -0.42 -12.84
C SER A 185 -5.58 0.82 -12.50
N VAL A 186 -5.94 1.64 -13.49
CA VAL A 186 -6.82 2.81 -13.30
C VAL A 186 -8.21 2.37 -12.86
N LEU A 187 -8.79 1.38 -13.52
CA LEU A 187 -10.12 0.86 -13.18
C LEU A 187 -10.16 0.21 -11.78
N ILE A 188 -9.12 -0.54 -11.40
CA ILE A 188 -9.01 -1.13 -10.06
C ILE A 188 -8.86 -0.03 -9.00
N ASN A 189 -8.08 1.02 -9.27
CA ASN A 189 -7.93 2.17 -8.36
C ASN A 189 -9.24 2.97 -8.20
N GLU A 190 -10.05 3.07 -9.26
CA GLU A 190 -11.39 3.65 -9.18
C GLU A 190 -12.28 2.85 -8.20
N LYS A 191 -12.30 1.52 -8.32
CA LYS A 191 -13.07 0.65 -7.41
C LYS A 191 -12.55 0.65 -5.98
N LEU A 192 -11.22 0.73 -5.79
CA LEU A 192 -10.62 0.91 -4.47
C LEU A 192 -11.07 2.20 -3.80
N THR A 193 -11.25 3.28 -4.57
CA THR A 193 -11.74 4.56 -4.05
C THR A 193 -13.17 4.40 -3.53
N THR A 194 -14.05 3.75 -4.28
CA THR A 194 -15.43 3.45 -3.83
C THR A 194 -15.44 2.56 -2.59
N LEU A 195 -14.57 1.55 -2.51
CA LEU A 195 -14.49 0.68 -1.33
C LEU A 195 -13.97 1.45 -0.10
N SER A 196 -13.01 2.37 -0.29
CA SER A 196 -12.47 3.20 0.79
C SER A 196 -13.54 4.05 1.46
N GLU A 197 -14.50 4.57 0.69
CA GLU A 197 -15.60 5.38 1.21
C GLU A 197 -16.52 4.58 2.13
N VAL A 198 -16.75 3.29 1.83
CA VAL A 198 -17.60 2.41 2.62
C VAL A 198 -16.89 1.88 3.87
N ILE A 199 -15.61 1.49 3.74
CA ILE A 199 -14.84 0.92 4.85
C ILE A 199 -14.44 1.99 5.86
N LEU A 200 -14.10 3.20 5.40
CA LEU A 200 -13.72 4.33 6.24
C LEU A 200 -14.90 5.20 6.67
N ALA A 201 -16.14 4.85 6.28
CA ALA A 201 -17.34 5.53 6.76
C ALA A 201 -17.45 5.44 8.29
N LYS A 202 -17.96 6.52 8.92
CA LYS A 202 -18.06 6.66 10.37
C LYS A 202 -18.86 5.52 11.01
N THR A 203 -18.36 4.96 12.11
CA THR A 203 -19.00 3.92 12.93
C THR A 203 -20.23 4.40 13.73
N ASP A 204 -20.56 5.70 13.69
CA ASP A 204 -21.66 6.30 14.48
C ASP A 204 -23.01 6.37 13.73
N ASP A 205 -23.10 5.83 12.52
CA ASP A 205 -24.34 5.79 11.73
C ASP A 205 -24.98 4.39 11.79
N PRO A 206 -26.25 4.24 12.21
CA PRO A 206 -26.94 2.94 12.31
C PRO A 206 -27.08 2.20 10.97
N SER A 207 -26.71 2.82 9.84
CA SER A 207 -26.59 2.21 8.52
C SER A 207 -25.28 1.42 8.29
N VAL A 208 -24.28 1.56 9.16
CA VAL A 208 -22.99 0.86 9.09
C VAL A 208 -23.09 -0.51 9.79
N ASN A 209 -23.87 -1.40 9.19
CA ASN A 209 -23.97 -2.79 9.61
C ASN A 209 -22.74 -3.57 9.09
N PRO A 210 -22.10 -4.45 9.90
CA PRO A 210 -21.03 -5.34 9.44
C PRO A 210 -21.34 -6.09 8.14
N LYS A 211 -22.63 -6.39 7.90
CA LYS A 211 -23.13 -7.01 6.66
C LYS A 211 -22.94 -6.13 5.41
N VAL A 212 -23.04 -4.81 5.54
CA VAL A 212 -22.87 -3.87 4.42
C VAL A 212 -21.40 -3.77 4.03
N LYS A 213 -20.49 -3.74 5.01
CA LYS A 213 -19.04 -3.77 4.75
C LYS A 213 -18.61 -5.09 4.11
N ALA A 214 -19.09 -6.23 4.63
CA ALA A 214 -18.80 -7.54 4.06
C ALA A 214 -19.28 -7.65 2.60
N LYS A 215 -20.49 -7.16 2.31
CA LYS A 215 -21.03 -7.11 0.94
C LYS A 215 -20.20 -6.21 0.02
N ALA A 216 -19.73 -5.06 0.50
CA ALA A 216 -18.88 -4.17 -0.29
C ALA A 216 -17.52 -4.80 -0.63
N ILE A 217 -16.92 -5.56 0.29
CA ILE A 217 -15.67 -6.31 0.07
C ILE A 217 -15.89 -7.42 -0.97
N GLU A 218 -17.01 -8.14 -0.87
CA GLU A 218 -17.39 -9.18 -1.85
C GLU A 218 -17.64 -8.59 -3.25
N ASP A 219 -18.41 -7.50 -3.33
CA ASP A 219 -18.69 -6.79 -4.58
C ASP A 219 -17.40 -6.26 -5.24
N PHE A 220 -16.48 -5.71 -4.45
CA PHE A 220 -15.16 -5.29 -4.92
C PHE A 220 -14.37 -6.48 -5.48
N THR A 221 -14.30 -7.59 -4.74
CA THR A 221 -13.56 -8.79 -5.14
C THR A 221 -14.12 -9.37 -6.45
N ASN A 222 -15.44 -9.42 -6.60
CA ASN A 222 -16.11 -9.92 -7.80
C ASN A 222 -15.89 -8.98 -9.00
N GLN A 223 -15.92 -7.67 -8.81
CA GLN A 223 -15.62 -6.70 -9.86
C GLN A 223 -14.16 -6.77 -10.31
N CYS A 224 -13.22 -6.89 -9.37
CA CYS A 224 -11.81 -7.08 -9.68
C CYS A 224 -11.54 -8.39 -10.42
N LYS A 225 -12.21 -9.49 -10.03
CA LYS A 225 -12.15 -10.77 -10.76
C LYS A 225 -12.62 -10.60 -12.21
N ALA A 226 -13.74 -9.94 -12.45
CA ALA A 226 -14.25 -9.71 -13.80
C ALA A 226 -13.28 -8.89 -14.67
N ILE A 227 -12.63 -7.87 -14.10
CA ILE A 227 -11.63 -7.03 -14.79
C ILE A 227 -10.37 -7.82 -15.18
N LEU A 228 -9.95 -8.76 -14.31
CA LEU A 228 -8.79 -9.61 -14.56
C LEU A 228 -9.11 -10.78 -15.50
N GLU A 229 -10.32 -11.35 -15.43
CA GLU A 229 -10.76 -12.47 -16.28
C GLU A 229 -11.02 -12.06 -17.74
N ASP A 230 -11.37 -10.80 -17.99
CA ASP A 230 -11.56 -10.28 -19.36
C ASP A 230 -10.27 -10.39 -20.21
N GLU A 231 -9.08 -10.35 -19.59
CA GLU A 231 -7.80 -10.62 -20.27
C GLU A 231 -7.70 -12.06 -20.80
N ARG A 232 -8.33 -12.99 -20.08
CA ARG A 232 -8.28 -14.41 -20.42
C ARG A 232 -9.26 -14.75 -21.52
N SER A 233 -10.36 -14.02 -21.67
CA SER A 233 -11.31 -14.21 -22.78
C SER A 233 -10.62 -14.02 -24.13
N ASP A 234 -9.83 -12.95 -24.29
CA ASP A 234 -9.16 -12.66 -25.55
C ASP A 234 -7.93 -13.56 -25.79
N ALA A 235 -7.15 -13.85 -24.74
CA ALA A 235 -6.06 -14.82 -24.83
C ALA A 235 -6.57 -16.25 -25.12
N TYR A 236 -7.69 -16.65 -24.50
CA TYR A 236 -8.34 -17.94 -24.72
C TYR A 236 -8.95 -18.02 -26.11
N LYS A 237 -9.61 -16.96 -26.62
CA LYS A 237 -10.09 -16.91 -28.00
C LYS A 237 -8.94 -17.02 -29.00
N ALA A 238 -7.79 -16.41 -28.74
CA ALA A 238 -6.60 -16.50 -29.58
C ALA A 238 -5.97 -17.91 -29.56
N VAL A 239 -5.85 -18.53 -28.39
CA VAL A 239 -5.32 -19.89 -28.27
C VAL A 239 -6.30 -20.92 -28.86
N LEU A 240 -7.61 -20.75 -28.63
CA LEU A 240 -8.66 -21.61 -29.17
C LEU A 240 -8.75 -21.47 -30.69
N SER A 241 -8.58 -20.27 -31.25
CA SER A 241 -8.56 -20.07 -32.70
C SER A 241 -7.33 -20.72 -33.35
N VAL A 242 -6.16 -20.64 -32.69
CA VAL A 242 -4.94 -21.33 -33.15
C VAL A 242 -5.08 -22.85 -33.05
N ALA A 243 -5.64 -23.36 -31.95
CA ALA A 243 -5.89 -24.79 -31.77
C ALA A 243 -6.92 -25.34 -32.77
N ALA A 244 -8.01 -24.59 -33.02
CA ALA A 244 -9.01 -24.93 -34.03
C ALA A 244 -8.40 -24.92 -35.44
N ALA A 245 -7.57 -23.94 -35.77
CA ALA A 245 -6.86 -23.87 -37.06
C ALA A 245 -5.92 -25.08 -37.25
N ALA A 246 -5.19 -25.49 -36.20
CA ALA A 246 -4.34 -26.67 -36.25
C ALA A 246 -5.14 -27.97 -36.50
N ILE A 247 -6.29 -28.15 -35.84
CA ILE A 247 -7.17 -29.30 -36.06
C ILE A 247 -7.69 -29.32 -37.51
N VAL A 248 -8.19 -28.19 -38.01
CA VAL A 248 -8.70 -28.09 -39.39
C VAL A 248 -7.61 -28.40 -40.42
N LEU A 249 -6.39 -27.92 -40.19
CA LEU A 249 -5.24 -28.22 -41.06
C LEU A 249 -4.91 -29.72 -41.07
N THR A 250 -4.93 -30.40 -39.92
CA THR A 250 -4.67 -31.84 -39.86
C THR A 250 -5.72 -32.67 -40.60
N VAL A 251 -7.01 -32.33 -40.45
CA VAL A 251 -8.10 -33.02 -41.15
C VAL A 251 -8.01 -32.79 -42.66
N THR A 252 -7.72 -31.56 -43.07
CA THR A 252 -7.57 -31.20 -44.50
C THR A 252 -6.38 -31.93 -45.13
N ALA A 253 -5.26 -32.07 -44.42
CA ALA A 253 -4.10 -32.83 -44.89
C ALA A 253 -4.43 -34.33 -45.09
N ILE A 254 -5.20 -34.93 -44.18
CA ILE A 254 -5.62 -36.34 -44.28
C ILE A 254 -6.54 -36.55 -45.49
N ILE A 255 -7.49 -35.65 -45.70
CA ILE A 255 -8.42 -35.71 -46.85
C ILE A 255 -7.65 -35.50 -48.16
N GLY A 256 -6.76 -34.50 -48.23
CA GLY A 256 -5.93 -34.23 -49.40
C GLY A 256 -4.98 -35.40 -49.73
N PHE A 257 -4.40 -36.04 -48.72
CA PHE A 257 -3.60 -37.24 -48.89
C PHE A 257 -4.44 -38.41 -49.43
N SER A 258 -5.64 -38.61 -48.91
CA SER A 258 -6.55 -39.69 -49.33
C SER A 258 -7.01 -39.52 -50.78
N ILE A 259 -7.37 -38.30 -51.18
CA ILE A 259 -7.74 -37.97 -52.57
C ILE A 259 -6.53 -38.08 -53.49
N GLY A 260 -5.34 -37.62 -53.04
CA GLY A 260 -4.09 -37.75 -53.79
C GLY A 260 -3.73 -39.20 -54.08
N VAL A 261 -3.88 -40.09 -53.10
CA VAL A 261 -3.68 -41.54 -53.27
C VAL A 261 -4.70 -42.14 -54.25
N ALA A 262 -5.97 -41.73 -54.17
CA ALA A 262 -7.02 -42.21 -55.08
C ALA A 262 -6.79 -41.74 -56.54
N CYS A 263 -6.40 -40.48 -56.75
CA CYS A 263 -6.11 -39.92 -58.08
C CYS A 263 -4.79 -40.43 -58.68
N SER A 264 -3.83 -40.85 -57.84
CA SER A 264 -2.55 -41.45 -58.27
C SER A 264 -2.71 -42.81 -58.94
N TRP A 265 -3.84 -43.49 -58.72
CA TRP A 265 -4.14 -44.75 -59.40
C TRP A 265 -4.41 -44.56 -60.90
N TRP A 266 -4.80 -43.35 -61.33
CA TRP A 266 -5.21 -43.06 -62.71
C TRP A 266 -4.07 -42.48 -63.58
N THR A 267 -3.05 -41.86 -62.97
CA THR A 267 -2.01 -41.08 -63.69
C THR A 267 -0.59 -41.67 -63.62
N GLY A 268 -0.43 -42.81 -62.95
CA GLY A 268 0.82 -43.55 -62.88
C GLY A 268 1.82 -43.04 -61.82
N PRO A 269 2.91 -43.79 -61.55
CA PRO A 269 3.78 -43.57 -60.39
C PRO A 269 4.47 -42.20 -60.36
N GLY A 270 4.68 -41.55 -61.52
CA GLY A 270 5.36 -40.24 -61.61
C GLY A 270 4.54 -39.08 -61.04
N ALA A 271 3.20 -39.14 -61.15
CA ALA A 271 2.31 -38.10 -60.64
C ALA A 271 2.19 -38.13 -59.11
N PHE A 272 2.35 -39.31 -58.50
CA PHE A 272 2.39 -39.50 -57.05
C PHE A 272 3.55 -38.72 -56.40
N PHE A 273 4.76 -38.79 -56.98
CA PHE A 273 5.93 -38.08 -56.45
C PHE A 273 5.87 -36.58 -56.73
N ALA A 274 5.27 -36.14 -57.84
CA ALA A 274 5.06 -34.72 -58.13
C ALA A 274 4.03 -34.08 -57.17
N GLY A 275 2.94 -34.80 -56.84
CA GLY A 275 1.94 -34.39 -55.86
C GLY A 275 2.47 -34.41 -54.42
N LEU A 276 3.31 -35.38 -54.07
CA LEU A 276 4.02 -35.39 -52.78
C LEU A 276 5.03 -34.25 -52.68
N ALA A 277 5.77 -33.90 -53.74
CA ALA A 277 6.75 -32.80 -53.67
C ALA A 277 6.11 -31.41 -53.55
N SER A 278 4.97 -31.18 -54.24
CA SER A 278 4.20 -29.94 -54.12
C SER A 278 3.39 -29.86 -52.82
N GLY A 279 2.83 -30.99 -52.38
CA GLY A 279 2.15 -31.11 -51.09
C GLY A 279 3.12 -30.99 -49.90
N TYR A 280 4.32 -31.54 -50.01
CA TYR A 280 5.37 -31.47 -49.00
C TYR A 280 5.99 -30.08 -48.90
N THR A 281 6.07 -29.29 -49.98
CA THR A 281 6.52 -27.89 -49.88
C THR A 281 5.48 -27.00 -49.20
N ALA A 282 4.19 -27.20 -49.46
CA ALA A 282 3.11 -26.52 -48.72
C ALA A 282 3.01 -26.99 -47.27
N ALA A 283 3.14 -28.31 -47.04
CA ALA A 283 3.07 -28.91 -45.70
C ALA A 283 4.34 -28.67 -44.88
N VAL A 284 5.53 -28.57 -45.47
CA VAL A 284 6.79 -28.24 -44.76
C VAL A 284 6.91 -26.73 -44.52
N ALA A 285 6.41 -25.87 -45.40
CA ALA A 285 6.30 -24.44 -45.08
C ALA A 285 5.43 -24.18 -43.82
N VAL A 286 4.47 -25.08 -43.54
CA VAL A 286 3.61 -25.04 -42.35
C VAL A 286 4.11 -25.98 -41.23
N ALA A 287 4.83 -27.05 -41.53
CA ALA A 287 5.36 -27.99 -40.54
C ALA A 287 6.71 -27.56 -39.98
N SER A 288 7.54 -26.81 -40.72
CA SER A 288 8.74 -26.18 -40.16
C SER A 288 8.38 -25.08 -39.14
N SER A 289 7.14 -24.58 -39.15
CA SER A 289 6.59 -23.75 -38.08
C SER A 289 5.85 -24.54 -37.00
N SER A 290 5.57 -25.85 -37.19
CA SER A 290 4.67 -26.62 -36.31
C SER A 290 5.25 -27.91 -35.69
N THR A 291 6.37 -28.48 -36.17
CA THR A 291 6.85 -29.81 -35.73
C THR A 291 7.88 -29.83 -34.59
N VAL A 292 8.34 -28.67 -34.11
CA VAL A 292 9.26 -28.64 -32.95
C VAL A 292 8.55 -28.39 -31.60
N LEU A 293 7.24 -28.08 -31.57
CA LEU A 293 6.58 -27.63 -30.33
C LEU A 293 5.23 -28.30 -29.96
N GLY A 294 4.65 -29.16 -30.80
CA GLY A 294 3.23 -29.54 -30.67
C GLY A 294 2.85 -30.53 -29.56
N ALA A 295 3.59 -31.63 -29.36
CA ALA A 295 3.05 -32.75 -28.56
C ALA A 295 3.38 -32.72 -27.06
N VAL A 296 4.45 -32.02 -26.65
CA VAL A 296 4.87 -31.95 -25.22
C VAL A 296 4.56 -30.60 -24.59
N ALA A 297 4.37 -29.53 -25.38
CA ALA A 297 4.02 -28.22 -24.84
C ALA A 297 2.55 -28.14 -24.39
N GLY A 298 1.60 -28.76 -25.09
CA GLY A 298 0.16 -28.57 -24.84
C GLY A 298 -0.29 -28.86 -23.39
N GLY A 299 0.25 -29.90 -22.75
CA GLY A 299 -0.12 -30.26 -21.38
C GLY A 299 0.49 -29.34 -20.30
N VAL A 300 1.71 -28.85 -20.52
CA VAL A 300 2.43 -28.00 -19.56
C VAL A 300 1.98 -26.54 -19.68
N THR A 301 1.67 -26.06 -20.89
CA THR A 301 1.12 -24.70 -21.07
C THR A 301 -0.29 -24.58 -20.51
N ALA A 302 -1.13 -25.62 -20.63
CA ALA A 302 -2.49 -25.61 -20.07
C ALA A 302 -2.49 -25.44 -18.54
N TYR A 303 -1.60 -26.14 -17.81
CA TYR A 303 -1.55 -26.04 -16.35
C TYR A 303 -1.11 -24.64 -15.86
N GLY A 304 -0.18 -23.98 -16.57
CA GLY A 304 0.17 -22.58 -16.33
C GLY A 304 -0.98 -21.61 -16.66
N LEU A 305 -1.80 -21.97 -17.66
CA LEU A 305 -2.98 -21.21 -18.09
C LEU A 305 -4.16 -21.32 -17.13
N PHE A 306 -4.17 -22.22 -16.15
CA PHE A 306 -5.23 -22.34 -15.15
C PHE A 306 -4.79 -21.95 -13.73
N LYS A 307 -3.51 -21.64 -13.51
CA LYS A 307 -3.03 -21.13 -12.22
C LYS A 307 -3.65 -19.75 -11.96
N PRO A 308 -4.20 -19.48 -10.75
CA PRO A 308 -4.65 -18.14 -10.40
C PRO A 308 -3.46 -17.17 -10.50
N SER A 309 -3.71 -16.01 -11.09
CA SER A 309 -2.68 -15.01 -11.35
C SER A 309 -2.17 -14.43 -10.02
N LYS A 310 -0.91 -13.95 -9.97
CA LYS A 310 -0.34 -13.38 -8.74
C LYS A 310 -1.15 -12.18 -8.25
N GLU A 311 -1.79 -11.50 -9.19
CA GLU A 311 -2.64 -10.32 -9.00
C GLU A 311 -3.97 -10.72 -8.36
N LEU A 312 -4.58 -11.82 -8.80
CA LEU A 312 -5.79 -12.36 -8.18
C LEU A 312 -5.52 -12.85 -6.75
N TYR A 313 -4.34 -13.43 -6.51
CA TYR A 313 -3.89 -13.78 -5.16
C TYR A 313 -3.75 -12.54 -4.28
N ALA A 314 -3.08 -11.48 -4.77
CA ALA A 314 -2.93 -10.22 -4.04
C ALA A 314 -4.28 -9.53 -3.73
N ILE A 315 -5.26 -9.63 -4.63
CA ILE A 315 -6.61 -9.09 -4.41
C ILE A 315 -7.37 -9.88 -3.33
N ASN A 316 -7.26 -11.22 -3.34
CA ASN A 316 -7.87 -12.05 -2.29
C ASN A 316 -7.18 -11.82 -0.93
N GLU A 317 -5.86 -11.69 -0.90
CA GLU A 317 -5.08 -11.37 0.31
C GLU A 317 -5.43 -9.97 0.86
N PHE A 318 -5.63 -8.99 -0.03
CA PHE A 318 -6.14 -7.68 0.33
C PHE A 318 -7.54 -7.76 0.93
N ALA A 319 -8.48 -8.47 0.28
CA ALA A 319 -9.84 -8.62 0.77
C ALA A 319 -9.90 -9.32 2.14
N GLU A 320 -9.06 -10.35 2.34
CA GLU A 320 -8.91 -11.03 3.63
C GLU A 320 -8.37 -10.06 4.68
N THR A 321 -7.30 -9.31 4.38
CA THR A 321 -6.73 -8.31 5.28
C THR A 321 -7.76 -7.25 5.67
N VAL A 322 -8.52 -6.69 4.71
CA VAL A 322 -9.56 -5.69 4.98
C VAL A 322 -10.71 -6.27 5.81
N SER A 323 -11.05 -7.55 5.63
CA SER A 323 -12.09 -8.22 6.44
C SER A 323 -11.71 -8.33 7.92
N THR A 324 -10.41 -8.37 8.26
CA THR A 324 -9.92 -8.40 9.65
C THR A 324 -9.97 -7.05 10.36
N PHE A 325 -10.26 -5.96 9.64
CA PHE A 325 -10.27 -4.62 10.22
C PHE A 325 -11.47 -4.35 11.14
N ASP A 326 -12.50 -5.21 11.10
CA ASP A 326 -13.64 -5.19 12.02
C ASP A 326 -13.55 -6.42 12.94
N PRO A 327 -13.09 -6.29 14.19
CA PRO A 327 -13.39 -7.28 15.20
C PRO A 327 -14.84 -7.02 15.62
N SER A 328 -15.75 -7.88 15.15
CA SER A 328 -17.13 -7.99 15.63
C SER A 328 -17.29 -7.70 17.13
#